data_AF-A0A8T1QVE7-F1
#
_entry.id   AF-A0A8T1QVE7-F1
#
_cell.length_a   1.000
_cell.length_b   1.000
_cell.length_c   1.000
_cell.angle_alpha   90.00
_cell.angle_beta   90.00
_cell.angle_gamma   90.00
#
_symmetry.space_group_name_H-M   'P 1'
#
loop_
_entity.id
_entity.type
_entity.pdbx_description
1 polymer ?
#
loop_
_entity_poly.entity_id
_entity_poly.type
_entity_poly.pdbx_seq_one_letter_code
_entity_poly.pdbx_strand_id
1 'polypeptide(L)'
;MWDYLHRICHQDHSARKFQLELKISNYNQGNLPIAQFYSDFINLWSEYFAIAYAKVPTVALAAFQTVHADNQHDQFLMKLRSEFEHVRAGLLNRDPVPSLNLCLGELLSEEHRLSTQMGMTSDKVFSETVNIAYAAQGRGRNKLQCFSCKEFGHIARNCFKKVCKYCKKESHIIKDCQIRPQNRQFQAFQAAV
;
A
#
# COMPACT_ATOMS: atom_id res chain seq x y z
N MET A 1 -30.57 -20.62 42.17
CA MET A 1 -29.16 -20.58 41.69
C MET A 1 -29.09 -20.48 40.17
N TRP A 2 -29.85 -21.29 39.42
CA TRP A 2 -29.99 -21.18 37.97
C TRP A 2 -30.53 -19.82 37.48
N ASP A 3 -31.55 -19.25 38.14
CA ASP A 3 -32.10 -17.94 37.74
C ASP A 3 -31.10 -16.78 37.92
N TYR A 4 -30.21 -16.90 38.91
CA TYR A 4 -29.15 -15.93 39.15
C TYR A 4 -28.07 -16.01 38.07
N LEU A 5 -27.63 -17.22 37.72
CA LEU A 5 -26.68 -17.45 36.62
C LEU A 5 -27.26 -17.04 35.25
N HIS A 6 -28.54 -17.33 35.02
CA HIS A 6 -29.24 -16.93 33.81
C HIS A 6 -29.33 -15.40 33.69
N ARG A 7 -29.62 -14.68 34.78
CA ARG A 7 -29.63 -13.22 34.80
C ARG A 7 -28.25 -12.63 34.51
N ILE A 8 -27.19 -13.16 35.13
CA ILE A 8 -25.82 -12.66 34.90
C ILE A 8 -25.36 -12.95 33.48
N CYS A 9 -25.55 -14.16 32.96
CA CYS A 9 -25.19 -14.52 31.59
C CYS A 9 -25.97 -13.69 30.56
N HIS A 10 -27.25 -13.43 30.80
CA HIS A 10 -28.06 -12.57 29.94
C HIS A 10 -27.62 -11.10 29.99
N GLN A 11 -27.26 -10.59 31.17
CA GLN A 11 -26.77 -9.23 31.35
C GLN A 11 -25.40 -9.04 30.68
N ASP A 12 -24.52 -10.04 30.80
CA ASP A 12 -23.21 -10.08 30.13
C ASP A 12 -23.36 -10.11 28.61
N HIS A 13 -24.24 -10.96 28.06
CA HIS A 13 -24.53 -10.99 26.62
C HIS A 13 -25.11 -9.66 26.12
N SER A 14 -25.93 -8.98 26.91
CA SER A 14 -26.53 -7.69 26.52
C SER A 14 -25.48 -6.56 26.49
N ALA A 15 -24.64 -6.48 27.53
CA ALA A 15 -23.54 -5.52 27.58
C ALA A 15 -22.48 -5.80 26.48
N ARG A 16 -22.15 -7.08 26.26
CA ARG A 16 -21.23 -7.50 25.20
C ARG A 16 -21.78 -7.19 23.82
N LYS A 17 -23.08 -7.45 23.57
CA LYS A 17 -23.75 -7.08 22.32
C LYS A 17 -23.65 -5.58 22.06
N PHE A 18 -24.00 -4.75 23.04
CA PHE A 18 -23.87 -3.29 22.94
C PHE A 18 -22.43 -2.85 22.62
N GLN A 19 -21.44 -3.45 23.29
CA GLN A 19 -20.02 -3.18 23.01
C GLN A 19 -19.65 -3.56 21.57
N LEU A 20 -20.12 -4.71 21.08
CA LEU A 20 -19.85 -5.18 19.72
C LEU A 20 -20.52 -4.28 18.67
N GLU A 21 -21.76 -3.84 18.90
CA GLU A 21 -22.46 -2.89 18.02
C GLU A 21 -21.68 -1.58 17.90
N LEU A 22 -21.19 -1.04 19.02
CA LEU A 22 -20.35 0.16 19.02
C LEU A 22 -19.03 -0.06 18.27
N LYS A 23 -18.36 -1.21 18.49
CA LYS A 23 -17.13 -1.56 17.78
C LYS A 23 -17.37 -1.68 16.28
N ILE A 24 -18.40 -2.41 15.85
CA ILE A 24 -18.77 -2.57 14.43
C ILE A 24 -19.07 -1.20 13.80
N SER A 25 -19.84 -0.35 14.48
CA SER A 25 -20.17 0.99 14.00
C SER A 25 -18.91 1.83 13.75
N ASN A 26 -17.96 1.82 14.68
CA ASN A 26 -16.76 2.66 14.61
C ASN A 26 -15.61 2.04 13.81
N TYR A 27 -15.67 0.74 13.51
CA TYR A 27 -14.64 0.05 12.75
C TYR A 27 -14.54 0.60 11.33
N ASN A 28 -13.32 0.75 10.82
CA ASN A 28 -13.02 1.19 9.46
C ASN A 28 -11.66 0.62 9.04
N GLN A 29 -11.37 0.60 7.74
CA GLN A 29 -10.12 0.04 7.23
C GLN A 29 -8.87 0.71 7.81
N GLY A 30 -8.91 2.03 8.06
CA GLY A 30 -7.74 2.77 8.50
C GLY A 30 -6.53 2.51 7.61
N ASN A 31 -5.36 2.28 8.21
CA ASN A 31 -4.12 1.93 7.49
C ASN A 31 -3.91 0.42 7.35
N LEU A 32 -4.91 -0.41 7.65
CA LEU A 32 -4.77 -1.86 7.56
C LEU A 32 -4.75 -2.32 6.09
N PRO A 33 -3.93 -3.33 5.75
CA PRO A 33 -4.06 -4.05 4.49
C PRO A 33 -5.44 -4.70 4.39
N ILE A 34 -5.98 -4.84 3.17
CA ILE A 34 -7.32 -5.39 2.93
C ILE A 34 -7.50 -6.77 3.58
N ALA A 35 -6.50 -7.65 3.52
CA ALA A 35 -6.58 -8.99 4.10
C ALA A 35 -6.75 -8.97 5.64
N GLN A 36 -6.05 -8.06 6.33
CA GLN A 36 -6.14 -7.92 7.79
C GLN A 36 -7.47 -7.27 8.17
N PHE A 37 -7.85 -6.19 7.48
CA PHE A 37 -9.14 -5.54 7.66
C PHE A 37 -10.31 -6.52 7.53
N TYR A 38 -10.30 -7.35 6.49
CA TYR A 38 -11.32 -8.37 6.28
C TYR A 38 -11.36 -9.39 7.42
N SER A 39 -10.20 -9.91 7.83
CA SER A 39 -10.12 -10.94 8.88
C SER A 39 -10.68 -10.43 10.21
N ASP A 40 -10.25 -9.23 10.63
CA ASP A 40 -10.73 -8.58 11.84
C ASP A 40 -12.24 -8.28 11.78
N PHE A 41 -12.71 -7.83 10.62
CA PHE A 41 -14.13 -7.58 10.37
C PHE A 41 -14.97 -8.85 10.51
N ILE A 42 -14.57 -9.95 9.87
CA ILE A 42 -15.27 -11.23 9.98
C ILE A 42 -15.29 -11.74 11.42
N ASN A 43 -14.18 -11.59 12.15
CA ASN A 43 -14.10 -11.99 13.55
C ASN A 43 -15.09 -11.19 14.44
N LEU A 44 -15.14 -9.87 14.27
CA LEU A 44 -16.09 -8.99 14.97
C LEU A 44 -17.54 -9.39 14.71
N TRP A 45 -17.88 -9.61 13.45
CA TRP A 45 -19.23 -9.99 13.06
C TRP A 45 -19.60 -11.41 13.50
N SER A 46 -18.66 -12.35 13.47
CA SER A 46 -18.87 -13.72 13.94
C SER A 46 -19.20 -13.74 15.44
N GLU A 47 -18.49 -12.95 16.24
CA GLU A 47 -18.79 -12.80 17.66
C GLU A 47 -20.17 -12.15 17.89
N TYR A 48 -20.50 -11.11 17.13
CA TYR A 48 -21.81 -10.47 17.19
C TYR A 48 -22.94 -11.43 16.83
N PHE A 49 -22.80 -12.19 15.74
CA PHE A 49 -23.78 -13.17 15.29
C PHE A 49 -23.98 -14.30 16.29
N ALA A 50 -22.92 -14.77 16.96
CA ALA A 50 -23.04 -15.79 17.99
C ALA A 50 -24.00 -15.35 19.12
N ILE A 51 -23.95 -14.07 19.52
CA ILE A 51 -24.85 -13.51 20.54
C ILE A 51 -26.23 -13.18 19.95
N ALA A 52 -26.27 -12.58 18.76
CA ALA A 52 -27.51 -12.15 18.12
C ALA A 52 -28.43 -13.34 17.78
N TYR A 53 -27.85 -14.44 17.30
CA TYR A 53 -28.60 -15.64 16.92
C TYR A 53 -28.93 -16.56 18.09
N ALA A 54 -28.32 -16.38 19.26
CA ALA A 54 -28.54 -17.23 20.43
C ALA A 54 -30.01 -17.34 20.88
N LYS A 55 -30.84 -16.34 20.55
CA LYS A 55 -32.27 -16.29 20.90
C LYS A 55 -33.21 -16.40 19.69
N VAL A 56 -32.67 -16.54 18.48
CA VAL A 56 -33.48 -16.59 17.26
C VAL A 56 -34.02 -18.01 17.09
N PRO A 57 -35.35 -18.20 16.98
CA PRO A 57 -35.93 -19.50 16.69
C PRO A 57 -35.42 -20.06 15.36
N THR A 58 -35.20 -21.38 15.28
CA THR A 58 -34.65 -22.05 14.08
C THR A 58 -35.44 -21.74 12.81
N VAL A 59 -36.75 -21.61 12.91
CA VAL A 59 -37.65 -21.29 11.78
C VAL A 59 -37.38 -19.91 11.17
N ALA A 60 -36.88 -18.95 11.95
CA ALA A 60 -36.58 -17.60 11.49
C ALA A 60 -35.09 -17.42 11.12
N LEU A 61 -34.23 -18.34 11.55
CA LEU A 61 -32.77 -18.20 11.48
C LEU A 61 -32.27 -17.95 10.05
N ALA A 62 -32.78 -18.68 9.06
CA ALA A 62 -32.35 -18.54 7.67
C ALA A 62 -32.64 -17.14 7.10
N ALA A 63 -33.83 -16.60 7.35
CA ALA A 63 -34.20 -15.26 6.90
C ALA A 63 -33.35 -14.18 7.58
N PHE A 64 -33.09 -14.33 8.88
CA PHE A 64 -32.18 -13.43 9.60
C PHE A 64 -30.76 -13.49 9.04
N GLN A 65 -30.24 -14.69 8.77
CA GLN A 65 -28.90 -14.86 8.20
C GLN A 65 -28.74 -14.15 6.86
N THR A 66 -29.75 -14.20 5.97
CA THR A 66 -29.73 -13.47 4.70
C THR A 66 -29.66 -11.96 4.94
N VAL A 67 -30.57 -11.39 5.73
CA VAL A 67 -30.60 -9.94 6.01
C VAL A 67 -29.29 -9.47 6.67
N HIS A 68 -28.75 -10.27 7.58
CA HIS A 68 -27.49 -9.95 8.24
C HIS A 68 -26.28 -10.09 7.32
N ALA A 69 -26.29 -11.03 6.37
CA ALA A 69 -25.25 -11.15 5.36
C ALA A 69 -25.22 -9.93 4.43
N ASP A 70 -26.39 -9.43 4.01
CA ASP A 70 -26.52 -8.22 3.19
C ASP A 70 -25.99 -7.00 3.96
N ASN A 71 -26.40 -6.84 5.22
CA ASN A 71 -25.89 -5.76 6.08
C ASN A 71 -24.37 -5.88 6.31
N GLN A 72 -23.84 -7.08 6.50
CA GLN A 72 -22.41 -7.30 6.65
C GLN A 72 -21.64 -6.90 5.37
N HIS A 73 -22.18 -7.24 4.20
CA HIS A 73 -21.63 -6.84 2.91
C HIS A 73 -21.56 -5.31 2.76
N ASP A 74 -22.68 -4.63 3.01
CA ASP A 74 -22.75 -3.17 2.88
C ASP A 74 -21.82 -2.47 3.88
N GLN A 75 -21.78 -2.95 5.12
CA GLN A 75 -20.87 -2.43 6.14
C GLN A 75 -19.40 -2.63 5.76
N PHE A 76 -19.04 -3.77 5.17
CA PHE A 76 -17.68 -4.02 4.73
C PHE A 76 -17.26 -2.99 3.66
N LEU A 77 -18.07 -2.81 2.61
CA LEU A 77 -17.77 -1.90 1.51
C LEU A 77 -17.80 -0.43 1.95
N MET A 78 -18.75 -0.04 2.81
CA MET A 78 -18.86 1.33 3.30
C MET A 78 -17.64 1.78 4.11
N LYS A 79 -16.96 0.82 4.77
CA LYS A 79 -15.83 1.05 5.69
C LYS A 79 -14.45 1.03 5.04
N LEU A 80 -14.39 0.82 3.72
CA LEU A 80 -13.16 0.89 2.93
C LEU A 80 -12.62 2.32 2.82
N ARG A 81 -11.31 2.44 2.59
CA ARG A 81 -10.64 3.71 2.24
C ARG A 81 -11.14 4.23 0.89
N SER A 82 -11.06 5.54 0.70
CA SER A 82 -11.49 6.22 -0.53
C SER A 82 -10.73 5.81 -1.79
N GLU A 83 -9.51 5.28 -1.67
CA GLU A 83 -8.72 4.78 -2.80
C GLU A 83 -9.33 3.53 -3.47
N PHE A 84 -10.25 2.85 -2.79
CA PHE A 84 -11.00 1.71 -3.34
C PHE A 84 -12.38 2.11 -3.88
N GLU A 85 -12.69 3.41 -3.98
CA GLU A 85 -14.03 3.89 -4.37
C GLU A 85 -14.46 3.37 -5.74
N HIS A 86 -13.55 3.30 -6.71
CA HIS A 86 -13.88 2.80 -8.05
C HIS A 86 -14.26 1.32 -8.03
N VAL A 87 -13.56 0.49 -7.23
CA VAL A 87 -13.92 -0.93 -7.05
C VAL A 87 -15.23 -1.04 -6.32
N ARG A 88 -15.42 -0.27 -5.25
CA ARG A 88 -16.67 -0.23 -4.47
C ARG A 88 -17.88 0.08 -5.34
N ALA A 89 -17.82 1.15 -6.14
CA ALA A 89 -18.88 1.51 -7.07
C ALA A 89 -19.13 0.40 -8.11
N GLY A 90 -18.05 -0.21 -8.63
CA GLY A 90 -18.13 -1.33 -9.57
C GLY A 90 -18.75 -2.60 -8.98
N LEU A 91 -18.57 -2.85 -7.68
CA LEU A 91 -19.19 -3.97 -6.95
C LEU A 91 -20.67 -3.71 -6.66
N LEU A 92 -21.02 -2.49 -6.24
CA LEU A 92 -22.40 -2.12 -5.87
C LEU A 92 -23.36 -2.06 -7.07
N ASN A 93 -22.86 -1.77 -8.27
CA ASN A 93 -23.68 -1.68 -9.48
C ASN A 93 -23.95 -3.03 -10.17
N ARG A 94 -23.56 -4.16 -9.56
CA ARG A 94 -23.76 -5.49 -10.14
C ARG A 94 -25.11 -6.08 -9.73
N ASP A 95 -25.73 -6.77 -10.69
CA ASP A 95 -26.93 -7.57 -10.48
C ASP A 95 -26.68 -8.99 -11.06
N PRO A 96 -26.61 -10.05 -10.21
CA PRO A 96 -26.82 -10.04 -8.76
C PRO A 96 -25.64 -9.46 -7.97
N VAL A 97 -25.91 -9.01 -6.73
CA VAL A 97 -24.88 -8.51 -5.80
C VAL A 97 -23.83 -9.60 -5.53
N PRO A 98 -22.53 -9.29 -5.67
CA PRO A 98 -21.46 -10.27 -5.48
C PRO A 98 -21.35 -10.72 -4.02
N SER A 99 -20.89 -11.96 -3.82
CA SER A 99 -20.59 -12.46 -2.47
C SER A 99 -19.38 -11.73 -1.86
N LEU A 100 -19.32 -11.68 -0.52
CA LEU A 100 -18.24 -11.02 0.20
C LEU A 100 -16.83 -11.55 -0.15
N ASN A 101 -16.71 -12.87 -0.42
CA ASN A 101 -15.46 -13.48 -0.85
C ASN A 101 -15.00 -13.00 -2.23
N LEU A 102 -15.96 -12.78 -3.15
CA LEU A 102 -15.66 -12.24 -4.48
C LEU A 102 -15.21 -10.78 -4.36
N CYS A 103 -15.91 -9.98 -3.55
CA CYS A 103 -15.52 -8.61 -3.24
C CYS A 103 -14.09 -8.55 -2.68
N LEU A 104 -13.74 -9.45 -1.74
CA LEU A 104 -12.39 -9.55 -1.18
C LEU A 104 -11.32 -9.81 -2.25
N GLY A 105 -11.56 -10.77 -3.16
CA GLY A 105 -10.60 -11.10 -4.21
C GLY A 105 -10.30 -9.92 -5.14
N GLU A 106 -11.32 -9.14 -5.48
CA GLU A 106 -11.16 -7.93 -6.31
C GLU A 106 -10.43 -6.82 -5.56
N LEU A 107 -10.76 -6.60 -4.29
CA LEU A 107 -10.10 -5.58 -3.45
C LEU A 107 -8.62 -5.91 -3.20
N LEU A 108 -8.28 -7.18 -2.99
CA LEU A 108 -6.88 -7.61 -2.86
C LEU A 108 -6.11 -7.39 -4.17
N SER A 109 -6.72 -7.74 -5.30
CA SER A 109 -6.13 -7.49 -6.62
C SER A 109 -5.87 -6.00 -6.84
N GLU A 110 -6.81 -5.16 -6.42
CA GLU A 110 -6.68 -3.72 -6.50
C GLU A 110 -5.59 -3.17 -5.55
N GLU A 111 -5.49 -3.66 -4.33
CA GLU A 111 -4.44 -3.27 -3.38
C GLU A 111 -3.03 -3.56 -3.94
N HIS A 112 -2.87 -4.71 -4.60
CA HIS A 112 -1.63 -5.05 -5.32
C HIS A 112 -1.36 -4.12 -6.52
N ARG A 113 -2.41 -3.75 -7.27
CA ARG A 113 -2.32 -2.82 -8.40
C ARG A 113 -1.87 -1.43 -7.93
N LEU A 114 -2.51 -0.89 -6.90
CA LEU A 114 -2.18 0.41 -6.29
C LEU A 114 -0.73 0.42 -5.78
N SER A 115 -0.31 -0.63 -5.08
CA SER A 115 1.06 -0.77 -4.58
C SER A 115 2.10 -0.72 -5.71
N THR A 116 1.82 -1.40 -6.83
CA THR A 116 2.70 -1.41 -8.01
C THR A 116 2.74 -0.06 -8.71
N GLN A 117 1.57 0.59 -8.85
CA GLN A 117 1.47 1.92 -9.46
C GLN A 117 2.28 2.95 -8.66
N MET A 118 2.22 2.91 -7.33
CA MET A 118 3.02 3.78 -6.47
C MET A 118 4.53 3.56 -6.70
N GLY A 119 4.98 2.31 -6.82
CA GLY A 119 6.38 1.99 -7.15
C GLY A 119 6.83 2.59 -8.49
N MET A 120 6.02 2.43 -9.55
CA MET A 120 6.33 2.96 -10.88
C MET A 120 6.31 4.50 -10.94
N THR A 121 5.38 5.16 -10.24
CA THR A 121 5.31 6.62 -10.21
C THR A 121 6.48 7.24 -9.45
N SER A 122 6.97 6.60 -8.39
CA SER A 122 8.16 7.06 -7.66
C SER A 122 9.39 7.07 -8.57
N ASP A 123 9.60 6.02 -9.35
CA ASP A 123 10.71 5.93 -10.31
C ASP A 123 10.57 6.94 -11.45
N LYS A 124 9.35 7.17 -11.93
CA LYS A 124 9.07 8.19 -12.96
C LYS A 124 9.32 9.60 -12.42
N VAL A 125 8.83 9.94 -11.23
CA VAL A 125 9.05 11.25 -10.59
C VAL A 125 10.55 11.47 -10.35
N PHE A 126 11.29 10.45 -9.92
CA PHE A 126 12.74 10.52 -9.80
C PHE A 126 13.43 10.78 -11.15
N SER A 127 13.04 10.07 -12.20
CA SER A 127 13.56 10.27 -13.56
C SER A 127 13.22 11.66 -14.11
N GLU A 128 12.00 12.13 -13.89
CA GLU A 128 11.48 13.40 -14.40
C GLU A 128 12.08 14.60 -13.65
N THR A 129 12.29 14.51 -12.33
CA THR A 129 13.05 15.52 -11.57
C THR A 129 14.52 15.58 -11.99
N VAL A 130 15.16 14.43 -12.26
CA VAL A 130 16.52 14.39 -12.82
C VAL A 130 16.56 15.05 -14.21
N ASN A 131 15.56 14.79 -15.05
CA ASN A 131 15.46 15.37 -16.40
C ASN A 131 15.16 16.89 -16.36
N ILE A 132 14.30 17.36 -15.45
CA ILE A 132 14.00 18.80 -15.28
C ILE A 132 15.22 19.55 -14.75
N ALA A 133 15.98 18.97 -13.81
CA ALA A 133 17.27 19.53 -13.38
C ALA A 133 18.26 19.66 -14.55
N TYR A 134 18.20 18.74 -15.51
CA TYR A 134 18.97 18.79 -16.76
C TYR A 134 18.44 19.84 -17.76
N ALA A 135 17.13 19.99 -17.89
CA ALA A 135 16.49 20.93 -18.83
C ALA A 135 16.55 22.39 -18.35
N ALA A 136 16.51 22.63 -17.03
CA ALA A 136 16.73 23.95 -16.44
C ALA A 136 18.15 24.49 -16.71
N GLN A 137 19.12 23.63 -17.07
CA GLN A 137 20.44 24.05 -17.55
C GLN A 137 20.42 24.56 -19.01
N GLY A 138 19.29 24.47 -19.72
CA GLY A 138 19.14 24.88 -21.12
C GLY A 138 18.72 26.34 -21.36
N ARG A 139 18.41 27.11 -20.32
CA ARG A 139 18.00 28.53 -20.44
C ARG A 139 18.78 29.44 -19.50
N GLY A 140 20.10 29.38 -19.60
CA GLY A 140 21.01 30.28 -18.89
C GLY A 140 22.36 30.31 -19.58
N ARG A 141 22.58 31.33 -20.41
CA ARG A 141 23.84 31.59 -21.12
C ARG A 141 25.06 31.43 -20.18
N ASN A 142 25.98 30.56 -20.58
CA ASN A 142 27.44 30.67 -20.38
C ASN A 142 28.03 30.66 -18.95
N LYS A 143 27.74 29.67 -18.08
CA LYS A 143 28.55 29.47 -16.86
C LYS A 143 28.90 28.04 -16.45
N LEU A 144 28.40 26.99 -17.12
CA LEU A 144 28.81 25.62 -16.79
C LEU A 144 30.17 25.29 -17.42
N GLN A 145 31.22 25.40 -16.60
CA GLN A 145 32.59 25.01 -16.93
C GLN A 145 32.77 23.50 -16.74
N CYS A 146 33.24 22.81 -17.78
CA CYS A 146 33.56 21.39 -17.71
C CYS A 146 34.74 21.15 -16.77
N PHE A 147 34.55 20.34 -15.73
CA PHE A 147 35.62 19.95 -14.79
C PHE A 147 36.77 19.16 -15.43
N SER A 148 36.57 18.61 -16.63
CA SER A 148 37.59 17.83 -17.34
C SER A 148 38.45 18.68 -18.28
N CYS A 149 37.86 19.56 -19.08
CA CYS A 149 38.59 20.34 -20.08
C CYS A 149 38.59 21.86 -19.84
N LYS A 150 37.90 22.33 -18.78
CA LYS A 150 37.74 23.74 -18.42
C LYS A 150 37.02 24.61 -19.47
N GLU A 151 36.50 24.02 -20.53
CA GLU A 151 35.66 24.68 -21.54
C GLU A 151 34.21 24.77 -21.08
N PHE A 152 33.48 25.76 -21.61
CA PHE A 152 32.09 25.99 -21.27
C PHE A 152 31.12 25.23 -22.20
N GLY A 153 29.88 25.03 -21.75
CA GLY A 153 28.78 24.54 -22.59
C GLY A 153 28.56 23.03 -22.58
N HIS A 154 29.29 22.28 -21.74
CA HIS A 154 29.05 20.85 -21.52
C HIS A 154 29.57 20.39 -20.14
N ILE A 155 29.06 19.28 -19.64
CA ILE A 155 29.55 18.64 -18.41
C ILE A 155 30.62 17.58 -18.70
N ALA A 156 31.43 17.24 -17.70
CA ALA A 156 32.52 16.26 -17.82
C ALA A 156 32.09 14.90 -18.42
N ARG A 157 30.84 14.47 -18.19
CA ARG A 157 30.27 13.23 -18.74
C ARG A 157 30.15 13.26 -20.27
N ASN A 158 29.81 14.42 -20.85
CA ASN A 158 29.58 14.64 -22.28
C ASN A 158 30.73 15.41 -22.95
N CYS A 159 31.91 15.46 -22.30
CA CYS A 159 33.08 16.10 -22.86
C CYS A 159 33.62 15.31 -24.06
N PHE A 160 33.93 16.00 -25.16
CA PHE A 160 34.60 15.37 -26.31
C PHE A 160 36.13 15.27 -26.10
N LYS A 161 36.69 16.08 -25.20
CA LYS A 161 38.10 16.10 -24.81
C LYS A 161 38.34 15.34 -23.49
N LYS A 162 37.87 14.08 -23.41
CA LYS A 162 38.07 13.26 -22.19
C LYS A 162 39.54 12.81 -22.11
N VAL A 163 40.29 13.41 -21.20
CA VAL A 163 41.66 12.97 -20.88
C VAL A 163 41.65 12.12 -19.63
N CYS A 164 42.20 10.91 -19.72
CA CYS A 164 42.32 10.05 -18.56
C CYS A 164 43.43 10.57 -17.62
N LYS A 165 43.08 10.82 -16.35
CA LYS A 165 44.07 11.30 -15.37
C LYS A 165 45.22 10.31 -15.10
N TYR A 166 44.96 9.00 -15.30
CA TYR A 166 45.92 7.93 -15.08
C TYR A 166 46.84 7.73 -16.30
N CYS A 167 46.29 7.40 -17.47
CA CYS A 167 47.08 7.06 -18.65
C CYS A 167 47.44 8.24 -19.56
N LYS A 168 46.91 9.43 -19.26
CA LYS A 168 47.06 10.68 -20.04
C LYS A 168 46.60 10.59 -21.50
N LYS A 169 45.91 9.53 -21.92
CA LYS A 169 45.33 9.38 -23.27
C LYS A 169 43.98 10.08 -23.37
N GLU A 170 43.72 10.63 -24.56
CA GLU A 170 42.45 11.22 -24.96
C GLU A 170 41.52 10.10 -25.45
N SER A 171 40.39 9.88 -24.78
CA SER A 171 39.24 9.05 -25.22
C SER A 171 38.33 8.70 -24.02
N HIS A 172 38.90 8.49 -22.83
CA HIS A 172 38.18 7.94 -21.67
C HIS A 172 38.54 8.65 -20.36
N ILE A 173 37.71 8.48 -19.34
CA ILE A 173 37.97 8.97 -17.97
C ILE A 173 38.64 7.90 -17.12
N ILE A 174 39.19 8.28 -15.95
CA ILE A 174 39.93 7.37 -15.06
C ILE A 174 39.16 6.11 -14.62
N LYS A 175 37.81 6.16 -14.61
CA LYS A 175 36.95 5.00 -14.28
C LYS A 175 36.98 3.93 -15.37
N ASP A 176 37.09 4.34 -16.63
CA ASP A 176 37.01 3.46 -17.81
C ASP A 176 38.40 3.15 -18.37
N CYS A 177 39.45 3.37 -17.57
CA CYS A 177 40.83 3.18 -17.99
C CYS A 177 41.24 1.71 -17.91
N GLN A 178 41.37 1.06 -19.06
CA GLN A 178 41.72 -0.36 -19.14
C GLN A 178 43.10 -0.72 -18.58
N ILE A 179 44.02 0.26 -18.49
CA ILE A 179 45.36 0.05 -17.92
C ILE A 179 45.45 0.43 -16.43
N ARG A 180 44.37 0.94 -15.84
CA ARG A 180 44.35 1.28 -14.41
C ARG A 180 44.09 -0.01 -13.62
N PRO A 181 44.97 -0.37 -12.66
CA PRO A 181 44.71 -1.53 -11.81
C PRO A 181 43.41 -1.29 -11.03
N GLN A 182 42.47 -2.24 -11.13
CA GLN A 182 41.24 -2.22 -10.35
C GLN A 182 41.60 -2.46 -8.89
N ASN A 183 41.57 -1.42 -8.07
CA ASN A 183 41.70 -1.59 -6.63
C ASN A 183 40.39 -2.19 -6.10
N ARG A 184 40.32 -3.53 -6.05
CA ARG A 184 39.31 -4.26 -5.28
C ARG A 184 39.59 -4.01 -3.81
N GLN A 185 38.66 -3.36 -3.12
CA GLN A 185 38.08 -3.73 -1.81
C GLN A 185 37.56 -2.47 -1.10
N PHE A 186 36.23 -2.33 -1.05
CA PHE A 186 35.59 -1.76 0.14
C PHE A 186 35.18 -2.95 1.00
N GLN A 187 36.04 -3.33 1.96
CA GLN A 187 35.59 -4.11 3.10
C GLN A 187 34.88 -3.14 4.05
N ALA A 188 33.56 -3.22 4.11
CA ALA A 188 32.80 -2.58 5.18
C ALA A 188 32.96 -3.46 6.43
N PHE A 189 33.66 -2.94 7.44
CA PHE A 189 33.65 -3.52 8.78
C PHE A 189 32.27 -3.29 9.39
N GLN A 190 31.61 -4.37 9.82
CA GLN A 190 30.48 -4.29 10.75
C GLN A 190 31.02 -3.92 12.13
N ALA A 191 30.53 -2.82 12.70
CA ALA A 191 30.71 -2.52 14.11
C ALA A 191 29.49 -3.04 14.87
N ALA A 192 29.71 -4.04 15.72
CA ALA A 192 28.83 -4.41 16.80
C ALA A 192 29.31 -3.68 18.06
N VAL A 193 28.45 -2.85 18.65
CA VAL A 193 28.26 -2.64 20.10
C VAL A 193 26.79 -2.30 20.30
#